data_AF-A0A0W0SCG7-F1
#
_entry.id   AF-A0A0W0SCG7-F1
#
_cell.length_a   1.000
_cell.length_b   1.000
_cell.length_c   1.000
_cell.angle_alpha   90.00
_cell.angle_beta   90.00
_cell.angle_gamma   90.00
#
_symmetry.space_group_name_H-M   'P 1'
#
loop_
_entity.id
_entity.type
_entity.pdbx_description
1 polymer ?
#
loop_
_entity_poly.entity_id
_entity_poly.type
_entity_poly.pdbx_seq_one_letter_code
_entity_poly.pdbx_strand_id
1 'polypeptide(L)' 'MNLGGFSWKRLVGISALKAKISRKIGIPLTQSGRERKLGALIIKYLRLFLLEDKKKNNKAN' A
#
# COMPACT_ATOMS: atom_id res chain seq x y z
N MET A 1 28.65 -13.29 5.52
CA MET A 1 28.41 -11.85 5.26
C MET A 1 28.07 -11.73 3.78
N ASN A 2 26.78 -11.60 3.44
CA ASN A 2 26.36 -11.59 2.03
C ASN A 2 26.52 -10.18 1.46
N LEU A 3 27.28 -10.07 0.36
CA LEU A 3 27.77 -8.85 -0.27
C LEU A 3 26.68 -7.77 -0.36
N GLY A 4 26.95 -6.66 0.34
CA GLY A 4 25.99 -5.60 0.61
C GLY A 4 25.35 -5.02 -0.65
N GLY A 5 24.02 -5.00 -0.68
CA GLY A 5 23.19 -3.95 -1.31
C GLY A 5 23.32 -3.69 -2.81
N PHE A 6 24.18 -4.38 -3.55
CA PHE A 6 24.45 -4.08 -4.96
C PHE A 6 23.62 -4.98 -5.88
N SER A 7 22.55 -4.41 -6.44
CA SER A 7 21.72 -5.07 -7.44
C SER A 7 21.97 -4.44 -8.80
N TRP A 8 22.39 -5.24 -9.78
CA TRP A 8 22.52 -4.84 -11.19
C TRP A 8 21.23 -4.22 -11.73
N LYS A 9 20.06 -4.64 -11.23
CA LYS A 9 18.76 -4.06 -11.60
C LYS A 9 18.60 -2.59 -11.16
N ARG A 10 19.35 -2.15 -10.15
CA ARG A 10 19.39 -0.77 -9.65
C ARG A 10 20.36 0.09 -10.48
N LEU A 11 21.49 -0.49 -10.88
CA LEU A 11 22.47 0.15 -11.77
C LEU A 11 21.96 0.35 -13.20
N VAL A 12 21.22 -0.62 -13.74
CA VAL A 12 20.57 -0.53 -15.08
C VAL A 12 19.44 0.52 -15.10
N GLY A 13 19.08 1.12 -13.96
CA GLY A 13 18.17 2.27 -13.91
C GLY A 13 16.68 1.93 -14.07
N ILE A 14 16.32 0.65 -14.23
CA ILE A 14 14.92 0.19 -14.36
C ILE A 14 14.09 0.61 -13.12
N SER A 15 14.70 0.58 -11.94
CA SER A 15 14.08 1.04 -10.69
C SER A 15 13.82 2.56 -10.69
N ALA A 16 14.75 3.35 -11.22
CA ALA A 16 14.61 4.80 -11.32
C ALA A 16 13.55 5.18 -12.37
N LEU A 17 13.47 4.43 -13.47
CA LEU A 17 12.46 4.62 -14.51
C LEU A 17 11.05 4.34 -13.98
N LYS A 18 10.83 3.22 -13.28
CA LYS A 18 9.53 2.93 -12.63
C LYS A 18 9.14 4.02 -11.63
N ALA A 19 10.11 4.53 -10.85
CA ALA A 19 9.85 5.61 -9.91
C ALA A 19 9.53 6.94 -10.61
N LYS A 20 10.24 7.29 -11.69
CA LYS A 20 9.98 8.51 -12.50
C LYS A 20 8.60 8.45 -13.16
N ILE A 21 8.24 7.33 -13.77
CA ILE A 21 6.94 7.13 -14.41
C ILE A 21 5.83 7.19 -13.35
N SER A 22 5.99 6.51 -12.21
CA SER A 22 5.02 6.57 -11.12
C SER A 22 4.79 7.99 -10.57
N ARG A 23 5.85 8.81 -10.48
CA ARG A 23 5.73 10.23 -10.07
C ARG A 23 5.06 11.08 -11.15
N LYS A 24 5.34 10.80 -12.43
CA LYS A 24 4.79 11.55 -13.56
C LYS A 24 3.28 11.32 -13.73
N ILE A 25 2.80 10.09 -13.51
CA ILE A 25 1.38 9.75 -13.65
C ILE A 25 0.60 9.99 -12.33
N GLY A 26 1.28 10.14 -11.20
CA GLY A 26 0.65 10.23 -9.86
C GLY A 26 0.04 8.91 -9.36
N ILE A 27 0.04 7.87 -10.19
CA ILE A 27 -0.46 6.53 -9.84
C ILE A 27 0.73 5.66 -9.41
N PRO A 28 0.70 5.07 -8.20
CA PRO A 28 1.74 4.16 -7.74
C PRO A 28 1.78 2.91 -8.63
N LEU A 29 2.75 2.86 -9.53
CA LEU A 29 2.96 1.71 -10.42
C LEU A 29 3.64 0.53 -9.69
N THR A 30 4.14 0.76 -8.49
CA THR A 30 4.72 -0.30 -7.65
C THR A 30 3.62 -1.14 -7.02
N GLN A 31 3.78 -2.46 -7.07
CA GLN A 31 2.87 -3.41 -6.42
C GLN A 31 2.69 -3.04 -4.94
N SER A 32 3.79 -2.84 -4.22
CA SER A 32 3.80 -2.45 -2.80
C SER A 32 3.05 -1.13 -2.51
N GLY A 33 3.04 -0.18 -3.46
CA GLY A 33 2.32 1.08 -3.32
C GLY A 33 0.80 0.90 -3.44
N ARG A 34 0.36 -0.01 -4.32
CA ARG A 34 -1.05 -0.39 -4.44
C ARG A 34 -1.51 -1.19 -3.22
N GLU A 35 -0.72 -2.16 -2.77
CA GLU A 35 -1.01 -2.95 -1.56
C GLU A 35 -1.23 -2.06 -0.33
N ARG A 36 -0.42 -1.00 -0.14
CA ARG A 36 -0.59 -0.06 0.97
C ARG A 36 -1.90 0.73 0.88
N LYS A 37 -2.29 1.18 -0.31
CA LYS A 37 -3.55 1.92 -0.50
C LYS A 37 -4.77 1.01 -0.29
N LEU A 38 -4.74 -0.19 -0.86
CA LEU A 38 -5.81 -1.16 -0.70
C LEU A 38 -5.92 -1.64 0.75
N GLY A 39 -4.80 -1.95 1.40
CA GLY A 39 -4.76 -2.33 2.81
C GLY A 39 -5.35 -1.25 3.73
N ALA A 40 -5.00 0.03 3.51
CA ALA A 40 -5.58 1.13 4.27
C ALA A 40 -7.11 1.25 4.08
N LEU A 41 -7.61 1.05 2.85
CA LEU A 41 -9.05 1.06 2.57
C LEU A 41 -9.77 -0.10 3.26
N ILE A 42 -9.24 -1.32 3.12
CA ILE A 42 -9.81 -2.53 3.74
C ILE A 42 -9.90 -2.35 5.26
N ILE A 43 -8.82 -1.90 5.90
CA ILE A 43 -8.80 -1.67 7.35
C ILE A 43 -9.82 -0.60 7.76
N LYS A 44 -9.95 0.48 6.97
CA LYS A 44 -10.92 1.54 7.25
C LYS A 44 -12.36 1.03 7.17
N TYR A 45 -12.71 0.30 6.12
CA TYR A 45 -14.04 -0.27 5.96
C TYR A 45 -14.35 -1.32 7.01
N LEU A 46 -13.40 -2.21 7.30
CA LEU A 46 -13.55 -3.22 8.35
C LEU A 46 -13.78 -2.58 9.71
N ARG A 47 -13.00 -1.52 10.03
CA ARG A 47 -13.21 -0.75 11.27
C ARG A 47 -14.58 -0.08 11.29
N LEU A 48 -14.98 0.56 10.20
CA LEU A 48 -16.28 1.24 10.12
C LEU A 48 -17.43 0.24 10.33
N PHE A 49 -17.35 -0.91 9.65
CA PHE A 49 -18.31 -2.01 9.76
C PHE A 49 -18.40 -2.55 11.19
N LEU A 50 -17.25 -2.83 11.82
CA LEU A 50 -17.22 -3.34 13.20
C LEU A 50 -17.78 -2.31 14.21
N LEU A 51 -17.55 -1.02 13.97
CA LEU A 51 -18.13 0.05 14.78
C LEU A 51 -19.64 0.19 14.58
N GLU A 52 -20.13 -0.01 13.35
CA GLU A 52 -21.57 -0.04 13.03
C GLU A 52 -22.27 -1.16 13.80
N ASP A 53 -21.69 -2.36 13.81
CA ASP A 53 -22.22 -3.52 14.55
C ASP A 53 -22.21 -3.27 16.06
N LYS A 54 -21.12 -2.71 16.60
CA LYS A 54 -21.03 -2.34 18.03
C LYS A 54 -22.12 -1.35 18.42
N LYS A 55 -22.41 -0.37 17.57
CA LYS A 55 -23.43 0.66 17.83
C LYS A 55 -24.85 0.09 17.83
N LYS A 56 -25.16 -0.85 16.91
CA LYS A 56 -26.48 -1.51 16.88
C LYS A 56 -26.74 -2.35 18.13
N ASN A 57 -25.75 -3.11 18.57
CA ASN A 57 -25.89 -3.99 19.75
C ASN A 57 -26.10 -3.21 21.06
N ASN A 58 -25.48 -2.04 21.23
CA ASN A 58 -25.64 -1.21 22.43
C ASN A 58 -26.98 -0.44 22.49
N LYS A 59 -27.70 -0.31 21.36
CA LYS A 59 -29.02 0.33 21.31
C LYS A 59 -30.18 -0.65 21.57
N ALA A 60 -29.92 -1.94 21.43
CA ALA A 60 -30.88 -3.02 21.66
C ALA A 60 -30.82 -3.58 23.09
N ASN A 61 -29.92 -3.07 23.94
CA ASN A 61 -29.82 -3.33 25.38
C ASN A 61 -30.33 -2.11 26.14
#